data_AF-A0AAW1S582-F1
#
_entry.id   AF-A0AAW1S582-F1
#
_cell.length_a   1.000
_cell.length_b   1.000
_cell.length_c   1.000
_cell.angle_alpha   90.00
_cell.angle_beta   90.00
_cell.angle_gamma   90.00
#
_symmetry.space_group_name_H-M   'P 1'
#
loop_
_entity.id
_entity.type
_entity.pdbx_description
1 polymer ?
#
loop_
_entity_poly.entity_id
_entity_poly.type
_entity_poly.pdbx_seq_one_letter_code
_entity_poly.pdbx_strand_id
1 'polypeptide(L)'
;MDITLRCRPAALIRTRTRSLSTSNGRRLAERILKMRAQCDNVWAVITLTGCVLEQRWGLPGRPLRKQTPWPILEIYRRMRYQTFLVPHTPAFIKLGARFPLPGLVHHRSLLVNSYPAVTEQQPRLAFSFYEYPGINRFEEIVEGVLRFARDHKAATGFAPAGFTLYFVHREGARARMTVGPYTGGQGWSFELDPTCGQPTNPRWLEFCRAFMPWALAHGARTSPTQDMLDGDPIWG
;
A
#
# COMPACT_ATOMS: atom_id res chain seq x y z
N MET A 1 12.68 29.85 -15.34
CA MET A 1 11.75 29.41 -14.28
C MET A 1 12.47 28.31 -13.52
N ASP A 2 13.01 28.63 -12.34
CA ASP A 2 13.84 27.69 -11.60
C ASP A 2 12.96 26.75 -10.76
N ILE A 3 13.04 25.46 -11.05
CA ILE A 3 12.36 24.43 -10.26
C ILE A 3 13.26 24.08 -9.09
N THR A 4 12.95 24.59 -7.90
CA THR A 4 13.61 24.15 -6.66
C THR A 4 13.00 22.85 -6.17
N LEU A 5 13.70 21.73 -6.39
CA LEU A 5 13.34 20.44 -5.81
C LEU A 5 13.75 20.41 -4.33
N ARG A 6 12.77 20.59 -3.42
CA ARG A 6 12.99 20.39 -1.98
C ARG A 6 12.95 18.90 -1.65
N CYS A 7 14.11 18.25 -1.62
CA CYS A 7 14.24 16.91 -1.06
C CYS A 7 13.97 16.98 0.45
N ARG A 8 12.97 16.23 0.95
CA ARG A 8 12.74 16.13 2.40
C ARG A 8 13.98 15.48 3.03
N PRO A 9 14.54 16.05 4.11
CA PRO A 9 15.67 15.44 4.80
C PRO A 9 15.33 14.01 5.23
N ALA A 10 16.30 13.11 5.12
CA ALA A 10 16.11 11.69 5.40
C ALA A 10 15.81 11.49 6.90
N ALA A 11 14.53 11.40 7.27
CA ALA A 11 14.12 11.16 8.64
C ALA A 11 14.40 9.71 9.05
N LEU A 12 15.02 9.53 10.23
CA LEU A 12 15.08 8.25 10.91
C LEU A 12 13.68 7.87 11.39
N ILE A 13 13.32 6.62 11.16
CA ILE A 13 12.09 6.03 11.65
C ILE A 13 12.37 4.72 12.37
N ARG A 14 11.50 4.38 13.32
CA ARG A 14 11.35 3.03 13.84
C ARG A 14 10.21 2.36 13.12
N THR A 15 10.39 1.11 12.69
CA THR A 15 9.33 0.31 12.07
C THR A 15 9.10 -0.97 12.85
N ARG A 16 7.85 -1.41 12.91
CA ARG A 16 7.48 -2.70 13.51
C ARG A 16 6.46 -3.37 12.61
N THR A 17 6.76 -4.59 12.22
CA THR A 17 5.92 -5.32 11.27
C THR A 17 5.13 -6.39 11.99
N ARG A 18 3.88 -6.58 11.56
CA ARG A 18 2.92 -7.51 12.15
C ARG A 18 2.16 -8.21 11.04
N SER A 19 1.64 -9.38 11.38
CA SER A 19 0.72 -10.12 10.54
C SER A 19 -0.59 -10.33 11.26
N LEU A 20 -1.70 -10.14 10.56
CA LEU A 20 -3.04 -10.40 11.02
C LEU A 20 -3.64 -11.49 10.14
N SER A 21 -4.07 -12.60 10.73
CA SER A 21 -4.79 -13.66 10.01
C SER A 21 -6.28 -13.55 10.33
N THR A 22 -7.08 -13.16 9.35
CA THR A 22 -8.54 -13.20 9.39
C THR A 22 -9.10 -12.93 8.00
N SER A 23 -10.11 -13.69 7.60
CA SER A 23 -10.89 -13.45 6.38
C SER A 23 -12.02 -12.45 6.59
N ASN A 24 -12.35 -12.07 7.84
CA ASN A 24 -13.40 -11.09 8.08
C ASN A 24 -12.85 -9.67 7.83
N GLY A 25 -13.35 -9.01 6.78
CA GLY A 25 -12.84 -7.71 6.33
C GLY A 25 -13.05 -6.59 7.35
N ARG A 26 -14.21 -6.55 8.01
CA ARG A 26 -14.51 -5.57 9.06
C ARG A 26 -13.58 -5.72 10.26
N ARG A 27 -13.46 -6.95 10.79
CA ARG A 27 -12.54 -7.26 11.88
C ARG A 27 -11.08 -6.97 11.53
N LEU A 28 -10.70 -7.17 10.26
CA LEU A 28 -9.37 -6.82 9.78
C LEU A 28 -9.17 -5.30 9.84
N ALA A 29 -10.13 -4.54 9.30
CA ALA A 29 -10.08 -3.09 9.24
C ALA A 29 -10.02 -2.45 10.64
N GLU A 30 -10.88 -2.88 11.58
CA GLU A 30 -10.88 -2.43 12.98
C GLU A 30 -9.48 -2.60 13.61
N ARG A 31 -8.84 -3.75 13.40
CA ARG A 31 -7.50 -4.03 13.92
C ARG A 31 -6.43 -3.14 13.30
N ILE A 32 -6.51 -2.87 12.00
CA ILE A 32 -5.59 -1.96 11.31
C ILE A 32 -5.78 -0.54 11.86
N LEU A 33 -7.00 -0.04 12.01
CA LEU A 33 -7.27 1.29 12.59
C LEU A 33 -6.72 1.41 14.00
N LYS A 34 -6.94 0.41 14.85
CA LYS A 34 -6.38 0.36 16.21
C LYS A 34 -4.84 0.45 16.19
N MET A 35 -4.18 -0.22 15.25
CA MET A 35 -2.72 -0.15 15.11
C MET A 35 -2.25 1.19 14.54
N ARG A 36 -2.98 1.78 13.59
CA ARG A 36 -2.68 3.09 13.03
C ARG A 36 -2.77 4.19 14.08
N ALA A 37 -3.71 4.11 15.01
CA ALA A 37 -3.83 5.07 16.10
C ALA A 37 -2.62 5.09 17.06
N GLN A 38 -1.77 4.07 17.01
CA GLN A 38 -0.61 3.90 17.91
C GLN A 38 0.72 4.35 17.30
N CYS A 39 0.71 4.86 16.07
CA CYS A 39 1.91 5.23 15.32
C CYS A 39 1.67 6.40 14.37
N ASP A 40 2.74 6.95 13.81
CA ASP A 40 2.65 8.13 12.92
C ASP A 40 2.13 7.74 11.54
N ASN A 41 2.44 6.53 11.07
CA ASN A 41 1.93 6.01 9.81
C ASN A 41 1.90 4.47 9.78
N VAL A 42 1.02 3.91 8.96
CA VAL A 42 0.94 2.47 8.66
C VAL A 42 1.05 2.27 7.16
N TRP A 43 1.88 1.30 6.79
CA TRP A 43 1.81 0.67 5.47
C TRP A 43 1.29 -0.75 5.64
N ALA A 44 0.46 -1.23 4.73
CA ALA A 44 -0.06 -2.58 4.78
C ALA A 44 -0.25 -3.19 3.38
N VAL A 45 -0.25 -4.51 3.33
CA VAL A 45 -0.78 -5.31 2.22
C VAL A 45 -1.89 -6.18 2.80
N ILE A 46 -3.11 -5.93 2.36
CA ILE A 46 -4.31 -6.69 2.72
C ILE A 46 -4.51 -7.79 1.68
N THR A 47 -4.72 -9.03 2.11
CA THR A 47 -5.01 -10.17 1.24
C THR A 47 -6.39 -10.71 1.57
N LEU A 48 -6.90 -11.66 0.76
CA LEU A 48 -8.18 -12.32 1.02
C LEU A 48 -8.24 -13.06 2.38
N THR A 49 -7.08 -13.37 2.97
CA THR A 49 -6.94 -14.18 4.18
C THR A 49 -6.36 -13.41 5.38
N GLY A 50 -5.95 -12.16 5.20
CA GLY A 50 -5.35 -11.40 6.29
C GLY A 50 -4.62 -10.15 5.83
N CYS A 51 -3.58 -9.77 6.56
CA CYS A 51 -2.78 -8.60 6.25
C CYS A 51 -1.36 -8.73 6.81
N VAL A 52 -0.40 -8.14 6.10
CA VAL A 52 0.90 -7.75 6.63
C VAL A 52 0.91 -6.24 6.77
N LEU A 53 1.31 -5.72 7.92
CA LEU A 53 1.39 -4.28 8.16
C LEU A 53 2.68 -3.87 8.86
N GLU A 54 3.15 -2.69 8.55
CA GLU A 54 4.31 -2.02 9.12
C GLU A 54 3.85 -0.73 9.80
N GLN A 55 3.93 -0.70 11.12
CA GLN A 55 3.74 0.52 11.92
C GLN A 55 5.04 1.33 11.90
N ARG A 56 4.93 2.65 11.72
CA ARG A 56 6.08 3.57 11.59
C ARG A 56 6.00 4.69 12.63
N TRP A 57 7.11 4.94 13.31
CA TRP A 57 7.29 6.06 14.24
C TRP A 57 8.49 6.90 13.81
N GLY A 58 8.31 8.22 13.71
CA GLY A 58 9.38 9.17 13.53
C GLY A 58 10.31 9.18 14.74
N LEU A 59 11.60 9.30 14.46
CA LEU A 59 12.63 9.46 15.49
C LEU A 59 13.38 10.78 15.28
N PRO A 60 12.72 11.94 15.44
CA PRO A 60 13.37 13.24 15.28
C PRO A 60 14.55 13.38 16.26
N GLY A 61 15.66 13.94 15.79
CA GLY A 61 16.83 14.24 16.63
C GLY A 61 17.65 13.04 17.12
N ARG A 62 17.35 11.80 16.70
CA ARG A 62 18.17 10.64 17.11
C ARG A 62 19.45 10.52 16.28
N PRO A 63 20.58 10.08 16.89
CA PRO A 63 21.84 9.92 16.18
C PRO A 63 21.82 8.75 15.20
N LEU A 64 22.49 8.94 14.05
CA LEU A 64 22.59 7.98 12.93
C LEU A 64 23.18 6.62 13.31
N ARG A 65 23.93 6.53 14.41
CA ARG A 65 24.62 5.30 14.86
C ARG A 65 23.69 4.21 15.40
N LYS A 66 22.40 4.50 15.62
CA LYS A 66 21.40 3.52 16.10
C LYS A 66 20.69 2.77 14.97
N GLN A 67 21.23 2.79 13.76
CA GLN A 67 20.61 2.14 12.61
C GLN A 67 20.76 0.62 12.67
N THR A 68 19.71 -0.05 12.21
CA THR A 68 19.73 -1.49 11.94
C THR A 68 20.81 -1.80 10.91
N PRO A 69 21.62 -2.85 11.12
CA PRO A 69 22.61 -3.31 10.15
C PRO A 69 22.03 -3.54 8.75
N TRP A 70 22.78 -3.16 7.72
CA TRP A 70 22.35 -3.26 6.32
C TRP A 70 21.87 -4.65 5.88
N PRO A 71 22.52 -5.78 6.24
CA PRO A 71 22.04 -7.11 5.86
C PRO A 71 20.62 -7.43 6.37
N ILE A 72 20.27 -6.94 7.56
CA ILE A 72 18.92 -7.12 8.12
C ILE A 72 17.90 -6.28 7.35
N LEU A 73 18.28 -5.06 6.94
CA LEU A 73 17.44 -4.21 6.10
C LEU A 73 17.23 -4.81 4.71
N GLU A 74 18.25 -5.41 4.09
CA GLU A 74 18.14 -6.14 2.81
C GLU A 74 17.17 -7.32 2.90
N ILE A 75 17.28 -8.13 3.95
CA ILE A 75 16.36 -9.24 4.23
C ILE A 75 14.92 -8.72 4.35
N TYR A 76 14.73 -7.60 5.07
CA TYR A 76 13.42 -6.96 5.20
C TYR A 76 12.89 -6.43 3.85
N ARG A 77 13.73 -5.77 3.04
CA ARG A 77 13.37 -5.26 1.69
C ARG A 77 12.90 -6.39 0.79
N ARG A 78 13.66 -7.49 0.73
CA ARG A 78 13.31 -8.68 -0.07
C ARG A 78 11.99 -9.29 0.38
N MET A 79 11.81 -9.45 1.69
CA MET A 79 10.56 -9.95 2.24
C MET A 79 9.37 -9.05 1.88
N ARG A 80 9.53 -7.73 2.01
CA ARG A 80 8.50 -6.76 1.61
C ARG A 80 8.17 -6.87 0.12
N TYR A 81 9.19 -6.97 -0.74
CA TYR A 81 8.98 -7.13 -2.18
C TYR A 81 8.18 -8.38 -2.52
N GLN A 82 8.49 -9.52 -1.90
CA GLN A 82 7.74 -10.77 -2.09
C GLN A 82 6.26 -10.65 -1.71
N THR A 83 5.88 -9.77 -0.78
CA THR A 83 4.46 -9.56 -0.43
C THR A 83 3.62 -8.99 -1.57
N PHE A 84 4.24 -8.29 -2.52
CA PHE A 84 3.55 -7.80 -3.71
C PHE A 84 3.41 -8.88 -4.80
N LEU A 85 4.24 -9.93 -4.75
CA LEU A 85 4.33 -10.92 -5.82
C LEU A 85 3.42 -12.14 -5.64
N VAL A 86 3.18 -12.56 -4.39
CA VAL A 86 2.53 -13.85 -4.12
C VAL A 86 1.09 -13.67 -3.66
N PRO A 87 0.09 -14.24 -4.37
CA PRO A 87 -1.32 -14.01 -4.10
C PRO A 87 -1.89 -14.67 -2.86
N HIS A 88 -1.12 -15.53 -2.20
CA HIS A 88 -1.56 -16.30 -1.05
C HIS A 88 -0.52 -16.24 0.05
N THR A 89 -0.92 -15.63 1.17
CA THR A 89 -0.22 -15.61 2.47
C THR A 89 1.29 -15.45 2.30
N PRO A 90 1.81 -14.20 2.21
CA PRO A 90 3.23 -14.00 1.95
C PRO A 90 4.05 -14.81 2.94
N ALA A 91 5.17 -15.39 2.48
CA ALA A 91 6.10 -16.12 3.34
C ALA A 91 6.46 -15.32 4.62
N PHE A 92 6.35 -13.99 4.55
CA PHE A 92 6.35 -13.04 5.67
C PHE A 92 5.41 -13.40 6.84
N ILE A 93 4.19 -13.87 6.60
CA ILE A 93 3.27 -14.31 7.67
C ILE A 93 3.81 -15.58 8.34
N LYS A 94 4.43 -16.51 7.59
CA LYS A 94 5.00 -17.74 8.15
C LYS A 94 6.32 -17.51 8.89
N LEU A 95 7.17 -16.60 8.40
CA LEU A 95 8.49 -16.29 8.99
C LEU A 95 8.40 -15.23 10.09
N GLY A 96 7.64 -14.15 9.87
CA GLY A 96 7.41 -13.07 10.83
C GLY A 96 6.49 -13.45 12.00
N ALA A 97 5.65 -14.48 11.86
CA ALA A 97 4.96 -15.09 13.00
C ALA A 97 5.89 -15.96 13.86
N ARG A 98 6.99 -16.49 13.29
CA ARG A 98 8.01 -17.27 14.03
C ARG A 98 9.10 -16.41 14.66
N PHE A 99 9.40 -15.26 14.07
CA PHE A 99 10.38 -14.31 14.59
C PHE A 99 9.80 -12.89 14.52
N PRO A 100 9.22 -12.34 15.61
CA PRO A 100 8.90 -10.93 15.64
C PRO A 100 10.21 -10.17 15.49
N LEU A 101 10.48 -9.65 14.28
CA LEU A 101 11.66 -8.85 14.05
C LEU A 101 11.63 -7.68 15.05
N PRO A 102 12.70 -7.46 15.83
CA PRO A 102 12.77 -6.31 16.72
C PRO A 102 12.53 -5.04 15.90
N GLY A 103 11.94 -4.01 16.51
CA GLY A 103 11.63 -2.79 15.79
C GLY A 103 12.88 -2.25 15.08
N LEU A 104 12.82 -2.13 13.75
CA LEU A 104 13.97 -1.72 12.94
C LEU A 104 14.10 -0.20 13.01
N VAL A 105 15.32 0.31 13.08
CA VAL A 105 15.61 1.76 13.05
C VAL A 105 16.41 2.06 11.80
N HIS A 106 15.88 2.87 10.91
CA HIS A 106 16.52 3.14 9.62
C HIS A 106 16.03 4.47 9.04
N HIS A 107 16.73 5.00 8.03
CA HIS A 107 16.17 6.10 7.25
C HIS A 107 14.95 5.61 6.46
N ARG A 108 13.91 6.46 6.42
CA ARG A 108 12.72 6.19 5.59
C ARG A 108 13.09 5.85 4.14
N SER A 109 14.10 6.52 3.59
CA SER A 109 14.59 6.32 2.21
C SER A 109 15.15 4.93 1.93
N LEU A 110 15.65 4.19 2.93
CA LEU A 110 16.26 2.88 2.70
C LEU A 110 15.23 1.77 2.44
N LEU A 111 14.00 2.00 2.90
CA LEU A 111 12.86 1.11 2.66
C LEU A 111 11.80 1.80 1.80
N VAL A 112 12.14 2.82 1.02
CA VAL A 112 11.26 3.21 -0.09
C VAL A 112 11.22 2.06 -1.08
N ASN A 113 10.12 2.00 -1.83
CA ASN A 113 9.82 0.99 -2.83
C ASN A 113 10.83 1.06 -3.99
N SER A 114 12.06 0.64 -3.75
CA SER A 114 13.09 0.42 -4.75
C SER A 114 12.82 -0.93 -5.39
N TYR A 115 11.92 -0.93 -6.36
CA TYR A 115 11.69 -2.11 -7.17
C TYR A 115 12.88 -2.27 -8.13
N PRO A 116 13.31 -3.51 -8.43
CA PRO A 116 14.28 -3.72 -9.48
C PRO A 116 13.82 -2.99 -10.74
N ALA A 117 14.74 -2.35 -11.46
CA ALA A 117 14.43 -1.85 -12.79
C ALA A 117 13.94 -3.03 -13.62
N VAL A 118 12.75 -2.90 -14.18
CA VAL A 118 12.09 -3.93 -14.98
C VAL A 118 12.32 -3.59 -16.45
N THR A 119 12.77 -4.57 -17.23
CA THR A 119 12.86 -4.41 -18.69
C THR A 119 11.45 -4.33 -19.29
N GLU A 120 11.32 -3.94 -20.57
CA GLU A 120 10.03 -3.90 -21.27
C GLU A 120 9.29 -5.24 -21.26
N GLN A 121 10.04 -6.34 -21.16
CA GLN A 121 9.55 -7.71 -21.15
C GLN A 121 9.25 -8.22 -19.73
N GLN A 122 9.57 -7.43 -18.69
CA GLN A 122 9.44 -7.85 -17.30
C GLN A 122 8.19 -7.27 -16.63
N PRO A 123 7.54 -8.04 -15.75
CA PRO A 123 6.36 -7.57 -15.05
C PRO A 123 6.69 -6.40 -14.10
N ARG A 124 6.03 -5.24 -14.28
CA ARG A 124 6.10 -4.04 -13.42
C ARG A 124 5.08 -4.05 -12.26
N LEU A 125 5.35 -3.34 -11.17
CA LEU A 125 4.29 -3.05 -10.19
C LEU A 125 3.45 -1.87 -10.68
N ALA A 126 2.19 -2.11 -11.00
CA ALA A 126 1.20 -1.07 -11.26
C ALA A 126 0.48 -0.74 -9.95
N PHE A 127 0.50 0.54 -9.56
CA PHE A 127 -0.36 1.07 -8.51
C PHE A 127 -1.52 1.78 -9.20
N SER A 128 -2.73 1.57 -8.68
CA SER A 128 -3.96 2.14 -9.24
C SER A 128 -4.51 3.33 -8.43
N PHE A 129 -3.68 3.92 -7.56
CA PHE A 129 -3.93 5.10 -6.69
C PHE A 129 -5.41 5.42 -6.42
N TYR A 130 -6.14 4.47 -5.83
CA TYR A 130 -7.52 4.66 -5.39
C TYR A 130 -7.53 5.25 -3.98
N GLU A 131 -7.70 6.56 -3.89
CA GLU A 131 -7.82 7.25 -2.61
C GLU A 131 -9.28 7.38 -2.18
N TYR A 132 -9.58 6.98 -0.95
CA TYR A 132 -10.88 7.16 -0.32
C TYR A 132 -10.81 8.32 0.70
N PRO A 133 -11.64 9.37 0.54
CA PRO A 133 -11.68 10.48 1.48
C PRO A 133 -12.38 10.07 2.78
N GLY A 134 -11.80 10.47 3.91
CA GLY A 134 -12.38 10.24 5.22
C GLY A 134 -12.09 8.84 5.76
N ILE A 135 -11.44 8.77 6.92
CA ILE A 135 -11.14 7.51 7.61
C ILE A 135 -12.40 6.81 8.15
N ASN A 136 -13.53 7.51 8.27
CA ASN A 136 -14.80 7.00 8.79
C ASN A 136 -15.40 5.86 7.95
N ARG A 137 -15.06 5.79 6.65
CA ARG A 137 -15.53 4.71 5.76
C ARG A 137 -14.53 3.56 5.62
N PHE A 138 -13.42 3.58 6.37
CA PHE A 138 -12.35 2.61 6.17
C PHE A 138 -12.80 1.16 6.33
N GLU A 139 -13.61 0.86 7.35
CA GLU A 139 -14.10 -0.50 7.59
C GLU A 139 -15.04 -0.98 6.48
N GLU A 140 -15.96 -0.12 6.04
CA GLU A 140 -16.89 -0.37 4.94
C GLU A 140 -16.12 -0.67 3.63
N ILE A 141 -15.12 0.15 3.29
CA ILE A 141 -14.36 0.01 2.05
C ILE A 141 -13.49 -1.25 2.07
N VAL A 142 -12.78 -1.55 3.17
CA VAL A 142 -11.97 -2.77 3.27
C VAL A 142 -12.84 -4.02 3.18
N GLU A 143 -13.98 -4.04 3.86
CA GLU A 143 -14.96 -5.13 3.75
C GLU A 143 -15.48 -5.28 2.32
N GLY A 144 -15.86 -4.17 1.67
CA GLY A 144 -16.34 -4.13 0.30
C GLY A 144 -15.31 -4.64 -0.71
N VAL A 145 -14.06 -4.17 -0.63
CA VAL A 145 -12.95 -4.60 -1.51
C VAL A 145 -12.71 -6.09 -1.39
N LEU A 146 -12.67 -6.62 -0.17
CA LEU A 146 -12.44 -8.04 0.06
C LEU A 146 -13.60 -8.89 -0.41
N ARG A 147 -14.84 -8.41 -0.31
CA ARG A 147 -16.02 -9.07 -0.89
C ARG A 147 -15.93 -9.08 -2.41
N PHE A 148 -15.74 -7.92 -3.05
CA PHE A 148 -15.57 -7.80 -4.49
C PHE A 148 -14.50 -8.76 -5.02
N ALA A 149 -13.32 -8.80 -4.38
CA ALA A 149 -12.22 -9.65 -4.82
C ALA A 149 -12.51 -11.14 -4.67
N ARG A 150 -13.31 -11.55 -3.66
CA ARG A 150 -13.76 -12.94 -3.53
C ARG A 150 -14.78 -13.31 -4.59
N ASP A 151 -15.75 -12.44 -4.85
CA ASP A 151 -16.80 -12.66 -5.82
C ASP A 151 -16.20 -12.73 -7.23
N HIS A 152 -15.30 -11.81 -7.57
CA HIS A 152 -14.55 -11.84 -8.82
C HIS A 152 -13.72 -13.12 -8.95
N LYS A 153 -13.04 -13.56 -7.87
CA LYS A 153 -12.31 -14.83 -7.86
C LYS A 153 -13.22 -16.03 -8.07
N ALA A 154 -14.40 -16.05 -7.48
CA ALA A 154 -15.37 -17.13 -7.67
C ALA A 154 -15.88 -17.17 -9.12
N ALA A 155 -16.14 -16.00 -9.72
CA ALA A 155 -16.68 -15.89 -11.07
C ALA A 155 -15.64 -16.17 -12.17
N THR A 156 -14.44 -15.60 -12.04
CA THR A 156 -13.43 -15.69 -13.10
C THR A 156 -12.37 -16.75 -12.78
N GLY A 157 -12.04 -16.94 -11.50
CA GLY A 157 -10.90 -17.73 -11.02
C GLY A 157 -9.65 -16.89 -10.68
N PHE A 158 -9.74 -15.55 -10.71
CA PHE A 158 -8.60 -14.64 -10.49
C PHE A 158 -8.82 -13.75 -9.28
N ALA A 159 -7.75 -13.48 -8.53
CA ALA A 159 -7.71 -12.42 -7.53
C ALA A 159 -6.37 -11.70 -7.61
N PRO A 160 -6.31 -10.40 -7.25
CA PRO A 160 -5.05 -9.72 -7.07
C PRO A 160 -4.24 -10.37 -5.96
N ALA A 161 -2.94 -10.11 -5.93
CA ALA A 161 -2.08 -10.63 -4.88
C ALA A 161 -2.42 -10.08 -3.49
N GLY A 162 -2.97 -8.87 -3.47
CA GLY A 162 -3.45 -8.16 -2.31
C GLY A 162 -3.83 -6.74 -2.69
N PHE A 163 -4.02 -5.92 -1.66
CA PHE A 163 -4.32 -4.51 -1.74
C PHE A 163 -3.33 -3.75 -0.87
N THR A 164 -2.54 -2.87 -1.47
CA THR A 164 -1.63 -2.01 -0.72
C THR A 164 -2.41 -0.89 -0.08
N LEU A 165 -2.21 -0.71 1.22
CA LEU A 165 -2.86 0.32 2.02
C LEU A 165 -1.83 1.33 2.50
N TYR A 166 -2.15 2.62 2.29
CA TYR A 166 -1.44 3.75 2.88
C TYR A 166 -2.44 4.72 3.50
N PHE A 167 -2.14 5.24 4.70
CA PHE A 167 -2.89 6.35 5.28
C PHE A 167 -2.21 7.67 4.94
N VAL A 168 -3.05 8.67 4.68
CA VAL A 168 -2.65 10.01 4.30
C VAL A 168 -3.24 10.98 5.31
N HIS A 169 -2.38 11.74 5.96
CA HIS A 169 -2.79 12.85 6.81
C HIS A 169 -2.52 14.17 6.09
N ARG A 170 -3.54 15.01 5.98
CA ARG A 170 -3.41 16.36 5.49
C ARG A 170 -3.60 17.33 6.65
N GLU A 171 -2.50 17.92 7.09
CA GLU A 171 -2.51 19.09 7.96
C GLU A 171 -2.87 20.32 7.10
N GLY A 172 -3.71 21.22 7.63
CA GLY A 172 -4.33 22.31 6.88
C GLY A 172 -3.35 23.22 6.11
N ALA A 173 -3.89 23.94 5.12
CA ALA A 173 -3.26 24.94 4.25
C ALA A 173 -2.22 24.47 3.21
N ARG A 174 -1.93 23.17 3.07
CA ARG A 174 -1.24 22.68 1.85
C ARG A 174 -2.25 22.46 0.71
N ALA A 175 -2.65 23.54 0.07
CA ALA A 175 -3.06 23.49 -1.33
C ALA A 175 -1.89 22.91 -2.15
N ARG A 176 -2.05 22.06 -3.17
CA ARG A 176 -2.61 22.39 -4.49
C ARG A 176 -2.63 21.13 -5.37
N MET A 177 -3.48 20.16 -5.08
CA MET A 177 -3.97 19.29 -6.15
C MET A 177 -5.44 19.59 -6.30
N THR A 178 -5.83 20.05 -7.50
CA THR A 178 -7.21 20.39 -7.87
C THR A 178 -7.94 19.20 -8.52
N VAL A 179 -7.19 18.20 -8.97
CA VAL A 179 -7.66 16.96 -9.58
C VAL A 179 -6.78 15.79 -9.12
N GLY A 180 -7.34 14.58 -9.00
CA GLY A 180 -6.62 13.36 -8.63
C GLY A 180 -6.66 12.95 -7.15
N PRO A 181 -5.86 11.95 -6.72
CA PRO A 181 -5.66 11.61 -5.33
C PRO A 181 -4.99 12.79 -4.62
N TYR A 182 -5.14 12.85 -3.31
CA TYR A 182 -4.67 13.93 -2.45
C TYR A 182 -5.43 15.26 -2.60
N THR A 183 -6.48 15.30 -3.42
CA THR A 183 -7.43 16.41 -3.48
C THR A 183 -8.29 16.46 -2.21
N GLY A 184 -8.60 17.67 -1.71
CA GLY A 184 -9.53 17.87 -0.59
C GLY A 184 -8.93 18.51 0.66
N GLY A 185 -9.80 18.75 1.65
CA GLY A 185 -9.50 19.47 2.88
C GLY A 185 -8.69 18.69 3.91
N GLN A 186 -8.49 19.33 5.07
CA GLN A 186 -7.79 18.78 6.22
C GLN A 186 -8.41 17.45 6.70
N GLY A 187 -7.58 16.53 7.16
CA GLY A 187 -8.03 15.27 7.76
C GLY A 187 -7.29 14.04 7.25
N TRP A 188 -7.88 12.87 7.48
CA TRP A 188 -7.35 11.57 7.08
C TRP A 188 -8.08 11.02 5.86
N SER A 189 -7.30 10.53 4.90
CA SER A 189 -7.73 9.65 3.82
C SER A 189 -6.87 8.39 3.81
N PHE A 190 -7.23 7.44 2.96
CA PHE A 190 -6.44 6.24 2.76
C PHE A 190 -6.49 5.80 1.30
N GLU A 191 -5.40 5.21 0.83
CA GLU A 191 -5.30 4.56 -0.47
C GLU A 191 -5.45 3.06 -0.30
N LEU A 192 -6.13 2.40 -1.23
CA LEU A 192 -6.27 0.95 -1.23
C LEU A 192 -6.16 0.40 -2.65
N ASP A 193 -4.93 0.03 -3.02
CA ASP A 193 -4.56 -0.29 -4.40
C ASP A 193 -4.40 -1.78 -4.62
N PRO A 194 -5.14 -2.41 -5.56
CA PRO A 194 -4.88 -3.79 -5.91
C PRO A 194 -3.45 -3.94 -6.44
N THR A 195 -2.79 -5.04 -6.08
CA THR A 195 -1.43 -5.35 -6.55
C THR A 195 -1.41 -6.67 -7.27
N CYS A 196 -0.64 -6.75 -8.35
CA CYS A 196 -0.36 -7.99 -9.05
C CYS A 196 1.16 -8.16 -9.22
N GLY A 197 1.66 -9.36 -8.94
CA GLY A 197 3.06 -9.72 -9.21
C GLY A 197 3.37 -9.94 -10.70
N GLN A 198 2.33 -9.94 -11.56
CA GLN A 198 2.44 -10.21 -12.99
C GLN A 198 1.44 -9.32 -13.77
N PRO A 199 1.72 -8.02 -13.99
CA PRO A 199 0.83 -7.12 -14.75
C PRO A 199 0.54 -7.55 -16.19
N THR A 200 1.40 -8.37 -16.81
CA THR A 200 1.14 -8.91 -18.16
C THR A 200 0.11 -10.03 -18.16
N ASN A 201 -0.39 -10.45 -16.99
CA ASN A 201 -1.48 -11.40 -16.89
C ASN A 201 -2.77 -10.78 -17.47
N PRO A 202 -3.37 -11.34 -18.53
CA PRO A 202 -4.59 -10.78 -19.11
C PRO A 202 -5.74 -10.62 -18.08
N ARG A 203 -5.79 -11.52 -17.10
CA ARG A 203 -6.78 -11.53 -16.03
C ARG A 203 -6.59 -10.40 -15.03
N TRP A 204 -5.37 -9.86 -14.94
CA TRP A 204 -5.11 -8.64 -14.16
C TRP A 204 -5.79 -7.43 -14.80
N LEU A 205 -5.68 -7.28 -16.12
CA LEU A 205 -6.33 -6.19 -16.84
C LEU A 205 -7.86 -6.28 -16.73
N GLU A 206 -8.43 -7.48 -16.87
CA GLU A 206 -9.85 -7.74 -16.63
C GLU A 206 -10.28 -7.38 -15.21
N PHE A 207 -9.48 -7.74 -14.21
CA PHE A 207 -9.73 -7.34 -12.82
C PHE A 207 -9.73 -5.83 -12.66
N CYS A 208 -8.74 -5.12 -13.20
CA CYS A 208 -8.66 -3.66 -13.13
C CYS A 208 -9.88 -2.98 -13.79
N ARG A 209 -10.29 -3.46 -14.97
CA ARG A 209 -11.49 -2.97 -15.67
C ARG A 209 -12.77 -3.19 -14.87
N ALA A 210 -12.87 -4.31 -14.15
CA ALA A 210 -14.03 -4.57 -13.27
C ALA A 210 -13.96 -3.78 -11.95
N PHE A 211 -12.75 -3.60 -11.41
CA PHE A 211 -12.53 -2.96 -10.11
C PHE A 211 -12.69 -1.45 -10.15
N MET A 212 -12.25 -0.79 -11.22
CA MET A 212 -12.32 0.68 -11.33
C MET A 212 -13.76 1.21 -11.20
N PRO A 213 -14.76 0.72 -11.95
CA PRO A 213 -16.15 1.16 -11.78
C PRO A 213 -16.66 0.92 -10.36
N TRP A 214 -16.31 -0.22 -9.77
CA TRP A 214 -16.66 -0.53 -8.39
C TRP A 214 -16.05 0.49 -7.42
N ALA A 215 -14.75 0.79 -7.53
CA ALA A 215 -14.05 1.72 -6.64
C ALA A 215 -14.63 3.13 -6.72
N LEU A 216 -14.87 3.61 -7.95
CA LEU A 216 -15.49 4.92 -8.20
C LEU A 216 -16.91 5.00 -7.63
N ALA A 217 -17.73 3.96 -7.82
CA ALA A 217 -19.07 3.89 -7.25
C ALA A 217 -19.06 3.90 -5.71
N HIS A 218 -17.95 3.50 -5.08
CA HIS A 218 -17.76 3.55 -3.63
C HIS A 218 -17.01 4.81 -3.16
N GLY A 219 -16.82 5.80 -4.03
CA GLY A 219 -16.29 7.12 -3.69
C GLY A 219 -14.76 7.23 -3.71
N ALA A 220 -14.07 6.31 -4.38
CA ALA A 220 -12.65 6.45 -4.66
C ALA A 220 -12.39 7.66 -5.56
N ARG A 221 -11.21 8.27 -5.39
CA ARG A 221 -10.61 9.28 -6.28
C ARG A 221 -9.38 8.64 -6.91
N THR A 222 -9.34 8.62 -8.24
CA THR A 222 -8.25 8.04 -9.04
C THR A 222 -7.23 9.09 -9.45
N SER A 223 -6.03 8.67 -9.83
CA SER A 223 -5.04 9.56 -10.46
C SER A 223 -5.41 9.82 -11.92
N PRO A 224 -5.23 11.06 -12.44
CA PRO A 224 -5.45 11.36 -13.85
C PRO A 224 -4.63 10.47 -14.80
N THR A 225 -3.50 9.92 -14.33
CA THR A 225 -2.68 8.96 -15.09
C THR A 225 -3.31 7.58 -15.24
N GLN A 226 -4.45 7.31 -14.58
CA GLN A 226 -5.11 5.99 -14.54
C GLN A 226 -6.52 6.00 -15.13
N ASP A 227 -7.14 7.17 -15.32
CA ASP A 227 -8.46 7.31 -15.96
C ASP A 227 -8.43 6.91 -17.45
N MET A 228 -7.24 6.61 -18.01
CA MET A 228 -7.04 6.25 -19.43
C MET A 228 -7.03 4.74 -19.71
N LEU A 229 -7.74 3.91 -18.93
CA LEU A 229 -7.84 2.46 -19.20
C LEU A 229 -8.56 2.11 -20.54
N ASP A 230 -9.11 3.10 -21.24
CA ASP A 230 -9.71 2.99 -22.57
C ASP A 230 -8.76 3.36 -23.72
N GLY A 231 -7.52 3.77 -23.42
CA GLY A 231 -6.43 3.94 -24.38
C GLY A 231 -5.28 2.98 -24.08
N ASP A 232 -4.40 2.75 -25.06
CA ASP A 232 -3.15 2.03 -24.82
C ASP A 232 -2.49 2.60 -23.55
N PRO A 233 -2.25 1.78 -22.52
CA PRO A 233 -1.76 2.29 -21.25
C PRO A 233 -0.43 3.01 -21.49
N ILE A 234 -0.43 4.33 -21.30
CA ILE A 234 0.80 5.13 -21.33
C ILE A 234 1.55 4.81 -20.04
N TRP A 235 2.35 3.75 -20.10
CA TRP A 235 3.24 3.36 -19.02
C TRP A 235 4.35 4.41 -18.90
N GLY A 236 4.35 5.18 -17.82
CA GLY A 236 5.50 5.95 -17.36
C GLY A 236 6.53 5.06 -16.66
#